data_AF-A0A2E7KZX7-F1
#
_entry.id   AF-A0A2E7KZX7-F1
#
_cell.length_a   1.000
_cell.length_b   1.000
_cell.length_c   1.000
_cell.angle_alpha   90.00
_cell.angle_beta   90.00
_cell.angle_gamma   90.00
#
_symmetry.space_group_name_H-M   'P 1'
#
loop_
_entity.id
_entity.type
_entity.pdbx_description
1 polymer ?
#
loop_
_entity_poly.entity_id
_entity_poly.type
_entity_poly.pdbx_seq_one_letter_code
_entity_poly.pdbx_strand_id
1 'polypeptide(L)'
;MKLLQKKINIFFITACILAVQFDLKSQIPEPYLYYDFDDESGTTSVIDSSGKERNGTVIGNIQFGEEGAPNGSTPNSGAAFSLGGTGYINVVETDVPTDFGNRDQGISASYTMACWIKPDASSFTGDRFIFGQGSQGIHHGFRNGSIYHAHWGSDFSGQSVLSADEWAHLTFTYDSEAGRGAIYVNGKFDAEMPAQQGPNGGGSLIIGGRNGGGQNFVGLIDDLAIWQAVLEEDQIKALTEGLSPSGRNNEDDDNDGLPDYYEENLVDNLDDLNGNGTGPGPGSGTGDFDGDGLTDLDEFEETKTNPTLVDTDEDGLIDGVETNTGTFISEKNTGTNPNSADTDKDGLIDSVETNTGKLVDGNNTGTNPNNADTDGDGYNDGGEIVGGTDPNDENSKGTIPAPLLFVDFEDEVVDLSGNAN
;
A
#
# COMPACT_ATOMS: atom_id res chain seq x y z
N MET A 1 37.01 -80.41 -5.54
CA MET A 1 35.81 -79.57 -5.71
C MET A 1 36.30 -78.20 -6.14
N LYS A 2 36.03 -77.80 -7.40
CA LYS A 2 36.48 -76.53 -7.99
C LYS A 2 35.80 -75.36 -7.27
N LEU A 3 36.53 -74.28 -6.97
CA LEU A 3 36.01 -72.93 -7.16
C LEU A 3 37.17 -71.93 -7.24
N LEU A 4 37.30 -71.35 -8.44
CA LEU A 4 38.11 -70.18 -8.77
C LEU A 4 37.65 -68.99 -7.93
N GLN A 5 38.54 -68.36 -7.17
CA GLN A 5 38.34 -66.97 -6.74
C GLN A 5 38.83 -66.04 -7.86
N LYS A 6 37.87 -65.50 -8.58
CA LYS A 6 38.04 -64.51 -9.65
C LYS A 6 38.28 -63.15 -9.00
N LYS A 7 39.34 -62.46 -9.42
CA LYS A 7 39.65 -61.06 -9.08
C LYS A 7 38.43 -60.19 -9.39
N ILE A 8 37.98 -59.39 -8.42
CA ILE A 8 37.09 -58.26 -8.66
C ILE A 8 37.94 -57.02 -8.40
N ASN A 9 38.27 -56.30 -9.48
CA ASN A 9 38.80 -54.96 -9.42
C ASN A 9 37.68 -54.06 -8.88
N ILE A 10 37.90 -53.48 -7.70
CA ILE A 10 37.06 -52.43 -7.16
C ILE A 10 37.43 -51.14 -7.89
N PHE A 11 36.64 -50.80 -8.92
CA PHE A 11 36.54 -49.44 -9.42
C PHE A 11 35.48 -48.76 -8.55
N PHE A 12 35.89 -48.01 -7.52
CA PHE A 12 34.98 -47.03 -6.92
C PHE A 12 35.07 -45.79 -7.80
N ILE A 13 34.05 -45.62 -8.62
CA ILE A 13 33.73 -44.37 -9.29
C ILE A 13 33.56 -43.35 -8.17
N THR A 14 34.46 -42.38 -8.08
CA THR A 14 34.21 -41.15 -7.34
C THR A 14 33.01 -40.49 -8.02
N ALA A 15 31.84 -40.66 -7.45
CA ALA A 15 30.72 -39.78 -7.74
C ALA A 15 31.15 -38.41 -7.24
N CYS A 16 31.70 -37.58 -8.12
CA CYS A 16 31.57 -36.14 -7.99
C CYS A 16 30.07 -35.89 -8.01
N ILE A 17 29.48 -35.81 -6.82
CA ILE A 17 28.24 -35.09 -6.63
C ILE A 17 28.63 -33.67 -7.02
N LEU A 18 28.35 -33.33 -8.27
CA LEU A 18 28.17 -31.96 -8.66
C LEU A 18 26.96 -31.54 -7.83
N ALA A 19 27.22 -30.95 -6.67
CA ALA A 19 26.22 -30.13 -6.01
C ALA A 19 26.01 -28.98 -6.99
N VAL A 20 25.10 -29.18 -7.94
CA VAL A 20 24.29 -28.08 -8.41
C VAL A 20 23.61 -27.64 -7.12
N GLN A 21 24.17 -26.61 -6.47
CA GLN A 21 23.36 -25.74 -5.64
C GLN A 21 22.28 -25.24 -6.60
N PHE A 22 21.19 -26.00 -6.69
CA PHE A 22 19.91 -25.35 -6.87
C PHE A 22 19.85 -24.43 -5.67
N ASP A 23 19.87 -23.13 -5.93
CA ASP A 23 19.59 -22.15 -4.91
C ASP A 23 18.13 -22.40 -4.51
N LEU A 24 17.95 -23.28 -3.52
CA LEU A 24 16.68 -23.68 -2.96
C LEU A 24 16.31 -22.65 -1.88
N LYS A 25 16.50 -21.36 -2.16
CA LYS A 25 15.83 -20.30 -1.41
C LYS A 25 14.36 -20.46 -1.76
N SER A 26 13.58 -20.74 -0.72
CA SER A 26 12.25 -21.31 -0.82
C SER A 26 11.36 -20.50 -1.77
N GLN A 27 10.89 -21.13 -2.85
CA GLN A 27 9.75 -20.59 -3.59
C GLN A 27 8.59 -20.49 -2.58
N ILE A 28 8.29 -19.28 -2.12
CA ILE A 28 7.04 -19.02 -1.43
C ILE A 28 5.94 -19.19 -2.48
N PRO A 29 4.83 -19.88 -2.18
CA PRO A 29 3.73 -19.97 -3.12
C PRO A 29 3.20 -18.57 -3.45
N GLU A 30 2.62 -18.43 -4.64
CA GLU A 30 1.89 -17.21 -5.04
C GLU A 30 0.86 -16.84 -3.97
N PRO A 31 0.84 -15.58 -3.50
CA PRO A 31 -0.15 -15.14 -2.54
C PRO A 31 -1.55 -15.14 -3.16
N TYR A 32 -2.54 -15.40 -2.31
CA TYR A 32 -3.93 -15.12 -2.58
C TYR A 32 -4.20 -13.61 -2.53
N LEU A 33 -3.53 -12.89 -1.65
CA LEU A 33 -3.67 -11.44 -1.54
C LEU A 33 -2.33 -10.88 -1.08
N TYR A 34 -1.92 -9.76 -1.66
CA TYR A 34 -0.77 -9.00 -1.17
C TYR A 34 -1.06 -7.51 -1.29
N TYR A 35 -0.99 -6.80 -0.16
CA TYR A 35 -1.00 -5.35 -0.09
C TYR A 35 0.36 -4.90 0.46
N ASP A 36 1.14 -4.28 -0.42
CA ASP A 36 2.39 -3.58 -0.08
C ASP A 36 2.13 -2.22 0.59
N PHE A 37 0.94 -1.65 0.38
CA PHE A 37 0.55 -0.32 0.85
C PHE A 37 1.39 0.82 0.27
N ASP A 38 1.84 0.66 -0.97
CA ASP A 38 2.47 1.73 -1.77
C ASP A 38 1.44 2.66 -2.42
N ASP A 39 0.16 2.53 -2.06
CA ASP A 39 -0.91 3.36 -2.62
C ASP A 39 -0.79 4.85 -2.20
N GLU A 40 -1.30 5.73 -3.07
CA GLU A 40 -1.28 7.17 -2.83
C GLU A 40 -2.07 7.61 -1.57
N SER A 41 -1.54 8.62 -0.90
CA SER A 41 -2.21 9.23 0.25
C SER A 41 -3.58 9.81 -0.12
N GLY A 42 -4.62 9.28 0.53
CA GLY A 42 -6.01 9.71 0.34
C GLY A 42 -6.80 8.81 -0.60
N THR A 43 -6.18 7.75 -1.16
CA THR A 43 -6.91 6.75 -1.94
C THR A 43 -8.05 6.12 -1.13
N THR A 44 -9.09 5.71 -1.86
CA THR A 44 -10.23 4.96 -1.30
C THR A 44 -10.21 3.48 -1.69
N SER A 45 -9.18 3.06 -2.43
CA SER A 45 -8.96 1.68 -2.85
C SER A 45 -7.51 1.28 -2.61
N VAL A 46 -7.29 0.04 -2.19
CA VAL A 46 -5.97 -0.57 -2.02
C VAL A 46 -5.76 -1.59 -3.13
N ILE A 47 -4.65 -1.48 -3.85
CA ILE A 47 -4.31 -2.32 -4.98
C ILE A 47 -3.77 -3.68 -4.48
N ASP A 48 -4.21 -4.76 -5.12
CA ASP A 48 -3.69 -6.11 -4.86
C ASP A 48 -2.44 -6.40 -5.70
N SER A 49 -1.28 -6.23 -5.10
CA SER A 49 0.05 -6.46 -5.67
C SER A 49 0.38 -7.94 -5.88
N SER A 50 -0.53 -8.87 -5.57
CA SER A 50 -0.40 -10.29 -5.97
C SER A 50 -0.74 -10.56 -7.44
N GLY A 51 -1.25 -9.56 -8.16
CA GLY A 51 -1.72 -9.70 -9.53
C GLY A 51 -3.01 -10.53 -9.65
N LYS A 52 -3.79 -10.69 -8.58
CA LYS A 52 -5.09 -11.39 -8.58
C LYS A 52 -6.29 -10.44 -8.59
N GLU A 53 -6.05 -9.13 -8.70
CA GLU A 53 -7.06 -8.07 -8.81
C GLU A 53 -8.06 -8.05 -7.64
N ARG A 54 -7.64 -8.51 -6.44
CA ARG A 54 -8.49 -8.51 -5.23
C ARG A 54 -8.37 -7.20 -4.47
N ASN A 55 -8.60 -6.08 -5.14
CA ASN A 55 -8.47 -4.76 -4.55
C ASN A 55 -9.41 -4.55 -3.35
N GLY A 56 -8.94 -3.82 -2.35
CA GLY A 56 -9.66 -3.55 -1.12
C GLY A 56 -10.32 -2.17 -1.13
N THR A 57 -11.49 -2.02 -0.53
CA THR A 57 -12.10 -0.69 -0.33
C THR A 57 -11.73 -0.13 1.04
N VAL A 58 -11.18 1.07 1.07
CA VAL A 58 -10.84 1.80 2.31
C VAL A 58 -12.11 2.37 2.93
N ILE A 59 -12.32 2.12 4.23
CA ILE A 59 -13.44 2.67 5.00
C ILE A 59 -12.89 3.34 6.26
N GLY A 60 -13.16 4.64 6.39
CA GLY A 60 -12.75 5.42 7.56
C GLY A 60 -11.30 5.88 7.50
N ASN A 61 -10.64 5.95 8.64
CA ASN A 61 -9.33 6.60 8.78
C ASN A 61 -8.18 5.60 8.55
N ILE A 62 -7.75 5.51 7.29
CA ILE A 62 -6.48 4.91 6.89
C ILE A 62 -5.69 5.97 6.12
N GLN A 63 -4.40 6.09 6.43
CA GLN A 63 -3.49 7.00 5.74
C GLN A 63 -2.36 6.18 5.14
N PHE A 64 -2.13 6.35 3.84
CA PHE A 64 -1.05 5.74 3.08
C PHE A 64 0.11 6.74 2.91
N GLY A 65 1.25 6.27 2.41
CA GLY A 65 2.49 7.05 2.35
C GLY A 65 3.18 7.22 3.71
N GLU A 66 2.92 6.31 4.65
CA GLU A 66 3.66 6.23 5.91
C GLU A 66 4.93 5.37 5.74
N GLU A 67 5.85 5.44 6.71
CA GLU A 67 7.04 4.58 6.68
C GLU A 67 6.65 3.08 6.72
N GLY A 68 7.36 2.28 5.93
CA GLY A 68 7.27 0.83 5.94
C GLY A 68 8.18 0.18 6.98
N ALA A 69 8.15 -1.15 7.02
CA ALA A 69 9.00 -1.94 7.87
C ALA A 69 10.43 -1.97 7.31
N PRO A 70 11.46 -1.58 8.09
CA PRO A 70 12.82 -1.49 7.56
C PRO A 70 13.43 -2.79 7.04
N ASN A 71 12.86 -3.95 7.39
CA ASN A 71 13.28 -5.27 6.89
C ASN A 71 12.17 -5.94 6.06
N GLY A 72 11.12 -5.21 5.69
CA GLY A 72 10.10 -5.64 4.74
C GLY A 72 10.58 -5.49 3.30
N SER A 73 9.74 -5.93 2.36
CA SER A 73 9.97 -5.71 0.92
C SER A 73 9.71 -4.27 0.51
N THR A 74 8.85 -3.55 1.23
CA THR A 74 8.45 -2.16 0.95
C THR A 74 8.81 -1.22 2.12
N PRO A 75 10.11 -1.05 2.45
CA PRO A 75 10.52 -0.32 3.66
C PRO A 75 10.14 1.17 3.68
N ASN A 76 9.75 1.73 2.54
CA ASN A 76 9.39 3.14 2.38
C ASN A 76 7.88 3.37 2.25
N SER A 77 7.08 2.30 2.23
CA SER A 77 5.63 2.38 2.10
C SER A 77 4.93 1.54 3.15
N GLY A 78 3.88 2.11 3.72
CA GLY A 78 3.09 1.52 4.77
C GLY A 78 1.82 2.32 4.98
N ALA A 79 0.90 1.73 5.73
CA ALA A 79 -0.39 2.36 6.01
C ALA A 79 -0.61 2.51 7.52
N ALA A 80 -0.98 3.72 7.94
CA ALA A 80 -1.47 4.01 9.28
C ALA A 80 -2.96 3.67 9.40
N PHE A 81 -3.27 2.69 10.25
CA PHE A 81 -4.64 2.29 10.55
C PHE A 81 -5.13 2.97 11.83
N SER A 82 -6.32 3.59 11.74
CA SER A 82 -7.10 4.07 12.90
C SER A 82 -6.37 5.05 13.83
N LEU A 83 -5.35 5.77 13.34
CA LEU A 83 -4.74 6.88 14.08
C LEU A 83 -5.75 8.04 14.16
N GLY A 84 -6.23 8.33 15.36
CA GLY A 84 -7.22 9.39 15.58
C GLY A 84 -8.66 9.06 15.13
N GLY A 85 -9.00 7.80 14.85
CA GLY A 85 -10.36 7.38 14.51
C GLY A 85 -10.51 5.88 14.26
N THR A 86 -11.45 5.50 13.39
CA THR A 86 -11.68 4.10 13.01
C THR A 86 -11.47 3.93 11.51
N GLY A 87 -10.61 3.00 11.11
CA GLY A 87 -10.32 2.69 9.71
C GLY A 87 -10.13 1.20 9.49
N TYR A 88 -10.58 0.70 8.34
CA TYR A 88 -10.37 -0.68 7.91
C TYR A 88 -10.49 -0.80 6.39
N ILE A 89 -9.91 -1.86 5.82
CA ILE A 89 -10.08 -2.22 4.42
C ILE A 89 -11.08 -3.38 4.34
N ASN A 90 -12.03 -3.25 3.41
CA ASN A 90 -13.01 -4.27 3.10
C ASN A 90 -12.66 -4.94 1.76
N VAL A 91 -12.27 -6.21 1.80
CA VAL A 91 -11.95 -6.98 0.59
C VAL A 91 -13.19 -7.78 0.19
N VAL A 92 -13.92 -7.25 -0.79
CA VAL A 92 -15.20 -7.82 -1.22
C VAL A 92 -14.96 -9.20 -1.86
N GLU A 93 -15.96 -10.07 -1.78
CA GLU A 93 -15.95 -11.43 -2.37
C GLU A 93 -14.93 -12.42 -1.81
N THR A 94 -14.05 -12.00 -0.89
CA THR A 94 -13.17 -12.91 -0.14
C THR A 94 -13.86 -13.37 1.14
N ASP A 95 -14.19 -14.66 1.23
CA ASP A 95 -14.86 -15.28 2.38
C ASP A 95 -13.95 -16.32 3.01
N VAL A 96 -13.42 -16.01 4.20
CA VAL A 96 -12.37 -16.84 4.82
C VAL A 96 -12.81 -18.30 5.07
N PRO A 97 -14.04 -18.59 5.54
CA PRO A 97 -14.53 -19.95 5.67
C PRO A 97 -14.66 -20.68 4.34
N THR A 98 -15.06 -20.03 3.26
CA THR A 98 -15.22 -20.71 1.95
C THR A 98 -13.89 -20.85 1.22
N ASP A 99 -13.06 -19.82 1.24
CA ASP A 99 -11.80 -19.75 0.50
C ASP A 99 -10.63 -20.42 1.24
N PHE A 100 -10.71 -20.47 2.58
CA PHE A 100 -9.63 -20.97 3.45
C PHE A 100 -10.12 -21.93 4.55
N GLY A 101 -11.42 -22.18 4.67
CA GLY A 101 -12.03 -22.83 5.84
C GLY A 101 -12.65 -24.21 5.60
N ASN A 102 -11.93 -25.25 5.97
CA ASN A 102 -12.42 -26.62 5.84
C ASN A 102 -13.32 -27.08 7.01
N ARG A 103 -14.50 -26.50 7.24
CA ARG A 103 -15.45 -27.09 8.21
C ARG A 103 -16.59 -27.88 7.56
N ASP A 104 -17.13 -27.39 6.45
CA ASP A 104 -18.43 -27.86 5.94
C ASP A 104 -18.43 -28.28 4.45
N GLN A 105 -17.27 -28.26 3.77
CA GLN A 105 -17.17 -28.46 2.30
C GLN A 105 -16.41 -29.73 1.87
N GLY A 106 -15.68 -30.40 2.76
CA GLY A 106 -14.93 -31.62 2.42
C GLY A 106 -13.70 -31.41 1.53
N ILE A 107 -13.15 -30.19 1.53
CA ILE A 107 -11.94 -29.80 0.78
C ILE A 107 -10.92 -29.31 1.82
N SER A 108 -9.73 -29.91 1.86
CA SER A 108 -8.61 -29.39 2.67
C SER A 108 -8.31 -27.96 2.25
N ALA A 109 -8.46 -27.02 3.18
CA ALA A 109 -8.22 -25.60 2.97
C ALA A 109 -7.45 -25.07 4.18
N SER A 110 -6.21 -24.68 3.92
CA SER A 110 -5.24 -24.19 4.89
C SER A 110 -4.85 -22.77 4.50
N TYR A 111 -4.34 -21.99 5.45
CA TYR A 111 -3.89 -20.63 5.14
C TYR A 111 -2.69 -20.21 5.96
N THR A 112 -2.04 -19.17 5.43
CA THR A 112 -1.10 -18.31 6.16
C THR A 112 -1.54 -16.87 5.97
N MET A 113 -1.54 -16.08 7.03
CA MET A 113 -1.75 -14.63 7.02
C MET A 113 -0.55 -13.99 7.70
N ALA A 114 0.14 -13.09 7.01
CA ALA A 114 1.33 -12.42 7.51
C ALA A 114 1.28 -10.91 7.26
N CYS A 115 1.94 -10.14 8.11
CA CYS A 115 2.21 -8.73 7.89
C CYS A 115 3.31 -8.23 8.83
N TRP A 116 3.94 -7.13 8.46
CA TRP A 116 4.64 -6.26 9.39
C TRP A 116 3.65 -5.33 10.09
N ILE A 117 3.89 -5.07 11.38
CA ILE A 117 3.13 -4.10 12.16
C ILE A 117 4.04 -3.23 13.03
N LYS A 118 3.64 -1.98 13.23
CA LYS A 118 4.16 -1.08 14.26
C LYS A 118 3.01 -0.60 15.14
N PRO A 119 2.63 -1.36 16.19
CA PRO A 119 1.45 -1.08 17.00
C PRO A 119 1.62 0.16 17.88
N ASP A 120 0.59 1.01 17.93
CA ASP A 120 0.48 2.06 18.95
C ASP A 120 0.24 1.46 20.34
N ALA A 121 0.55 2.19 21.41
CA ALA A 121 0.32 1.76 22.78
C ALA A 121 -1.15 1.35 23.06
N SER A 122 -2.12 1.99 22.40
CA SER A 122 -3.54 1.66 22.54
C SER A 122 -3.91 0.31 21.93
N SER A 123 -3.11 -0.22 20.99
CA SER A 123 -3.31 -1.55 20.40
C SER A 123 -3.19 -2.69 21.42
N PHE A 124 -2.51 -2.43 22.54
CA PHE A 124 -2.37 -3.42 23.63
C PHE A 124 -3.52 -3.39 24.64
N THR A 125 -4.57 -2.60 24.41
CA THR A 125 -5.71 -2.49 25.34
C THR A 125 -7.03 -2.98 24.74
N GLY A 126 -7.64 -3.98 25.38
CA GLY A 126 -8.85 -4.62 24.86
C GLY A 126 -8.59 -5.42 23.58
N ASP A 127 -9.59 -5.49 22.70
CA ASP A 127 -9.51 -6.23 21.43
C ASP A 127 -9.11 -5.27 20.29
N ARG A 128 -8.11 -5.67 19.49
CA ARG A 128 -7.53 -4.89 18.39
C ARG A 128 -7.08 -5.82 17.27
N PHE A 129 -7.83 -5.89 16.18
CA PHE A 129 -7.65 -6.94 15.16
C PHE A 129 -7.09 -6.40 13.85
N ILE A 130 -6.20 -7.20 13.28
CA ILE A 130 -5.54 -6.97 11.98
C ILE A 130 -6.32 -7.72 10.91
N PHE A 131 -6.57 -9.01 11.12
CA PHE A 131 -7.37 -9.82 10.20
C PHE A 131 -8.70 -10.16 10.84
N GLY A 132 -9.79 -9.85 10.15
CA GLY A 132 -11.15 -10.11 10.61
C GLY A 132 -12.07 -10.48 9.47
N GLN A 133 -13.35 -10.61 9.80
CA GLN A 133 -14.37 -10.93 8.81
C GLN A 133 -15.67 -10.15 9.10
N GLY A 134 -16.47 -9.92 8.06
CA GLY A 134 -17.71 -9.14 8.13
C GLY A 134 -18.79 -9.72 9.04
N SER A 135 -18.91 -11.06 9.14
CA SER A 135 -19.99 -11.71 9.90
C SER A 135 -19.49 -12.90 10.71
N GLN A 136 -18.84 -12.63 11.84
CA GLN A 136 -18.21 -13.64 12.71
C GLN A 136 -17.17 -14.48 11.95
N GLY A 137 -16.25 -15.10 12.68
CA GLY A 137 -15.28 -16.01 12.08
C GLY A 137 -13.89 -15.85 12.63
N ILE A 138 -13.00 -15.29 11.83
CA ILE A 138 -11.62 -15.07 12.23
C ILE A 138 -11.42 -13.71 12.91
N HIS A 139 -10.57 -13.67 13.94
CA HIS A 139 -10.06 -12.43 14.53
C HIS A 139 -8.61 -12.63 14.95
N HIS A 140 -7.67 -12.20 14.10
CA HIS A 140 -6.23 -12.26 14.40
C HIS A 140 -5.70 -10.86 14.71
N GLY A 141 -4.88 -10.74 15.74
CA GLY A 141 -4.34 -9.46 16.21
C GLY A 141 -4.05 -9.52 17.69
N PHE A 142 -4.61 -8.60 18.47
CA PHE A 142 -4.41 -8.50 19.92
C PHE A 142 -5.71 -8.66 20.71
N ARG A 143 -5.59 -9.33 21.86
CA ARG A 143 -6.61 -9.37 22.91
C ARG A 143 -5.95 -9.12 24.26
N ASN A 144 -6.28 -7.98 24.86
CA ASN A 144 -5.68 -7.47 26.09
C ASN A 144 -4.14 -7.51 26.04
N GLY A 145 -3.59 -7.09 24.89
CA GLY A 145 -2.15 -7.01 24.65
C GLY A 145 -1.46 -8.33 24.31
N SER A 146 -2.15 -9.47 24.40
CA SER A 146 -1.62 -10.74 23.92
C SER A 146 -1.90 -10.92 22.44
N ILE A 147 -0.92 -11.42 21.68
CA ILE A 147 -1.13 -11.83 20.29
C ILE A 147 -2.17 -12.95 20.28
N TYR A 148 -3.18 -12.84 19.43
CA TYR A 148 -4.38 -13.65 19.50
C TYR A 148 -4.70 -14.22 18.13
N HIS A 149 -4.78 -15.54 18.05
CA HIS A 149 -5.22 -16.29 16.88
C HIS A 149 -6.59 -16.88 17.20
N ALA A 150 -7.63 -16.46 16.49
CA ALA A 150 -8.98 -16.89 16.81
C ALA A 150 -9.79 -17.27 15.59
N HIS A 151 -10.34 -18.47 15.67
CA HIS A 151 -11.57 -18.83 14.97
C HIS A 151 -12.68 -18.83 16.01
N TRP A 152 -13.91 -18.47 15.63
CA TRP A 152 -15.03 -18.47 16.56
C TRP A 152 -15.20 -19.85 17.24
N GLY A 153 -15.00 -19.88 18.56
CA GLY A 153 -15.06 -21.08 19.39
C GLY A 153 -13.79 -21.94 19.41
N SER A 154 -12.69 -21.49 18.78
CA SER A 154 -11.39 -22.17 18.72
C SER A 154 -10.26 -21.13 18.66
N ASP A 155 -9.89 -20.63 19.83
CA ASP A 155 -9.00 -19.50 20.04
C ASP A 155 -7.85 -19.80 21.00
N PHE A 156 -6.70 -19.18 20.75
CA PHE A 156 -5.53 -19.25 21.62
C PHE A 156 -4.68 -17.98 21.53
N SER A 157 -3.73 -17.82 22.45
CA SER A 157 -2.85 -16.66 22.50
C SER A 157 -1.38 -17.06 22.37
N GLY A 158 -0.61 -16.16 21.76
CA GLY A 158 0.84 -16.19 21.74
C GLY A 158 1.46 -15.98 23.12
N GLN A 159 2.78 -16.17 23.21
CA GLN A 159 3.57 -15.99 24.42
C GLN A 159 4.45 -14.75 24.35
N SER A 160 4.85 -14.35 23.15
CA SER A 160 5.67 -13.18 22.90
C SER A 160 4.93 -11.90 23.31
N VAL A 161 5.72 -10.96 23.85
CA VAL A 161 5.26 -9.63 24.23
C VAL A 161 5.90 -8.64 23.27
N LEU A 162 5.08 -7.85 22.59
CA LEU A 162 5.55 -6.78 21.72
C LEU A 162 5.54 -5.45 22.46
N SER A 163 6.40 -4.54 22.01
CA SER A 163 6.42 -3.15 22.47
C SER A 163 5.57 -2.30 21.54
N ALA A 164 5.08 -1.17 22.07
CA ALA A 164 4.54 -0.11 21.23
C ALA A 164 5.65 0.56 20.43
N ASP A 165 5.29 1.07 19.26
CA ASP A 165 6.15 1.86 18.37
C ASP A 165 7.41 1.11 17.88
N GLU A 166 7.38 -0.22 17.91
CA GLU A 166 8.45 -1.09 17.39
C GLU A 166 7.89 -2.01 16.30
N TRP A 167 8.59 -2.12 15.17
CA TRP A 167 8.23 -3.02 14.09
C TRP A 167 8.35 -4.49 14.51
N ALA A 168 7.33 -5.28 14.19
CA ALA A 168 7.32 -6.71 14.35
C ALA A 168 6.59 -7.38 13.18
N HIS A 169 7.11 -8.52 12.73
CA HIS A 169 6.42 -9.36 11.75
C HIS A 169 5.56 -10.39 12.48
N LEU A 170 4.26 -10.43 12.19
CA LEU A 170 3.33 -11.41 12.72
C LEU A 170 2.88 -12.38 11.62
N THR A 171 2.79 -13.65 11.97
CA THR A 171 2.26 -14.67 11.07
C THR A 171 1.32 -15.61 11.79
N PHE A 172 0.15 -15.83 11.19
CA PHE A 172 -0.91 -16.72 11.67
C PHE A 172 -1.11 -17.83 10.63
N THR A 173 -0.97 -19.09 11.03
CA THR A 173 -1.17 -20.23 10.13
C THR A 173 -2.30 -21.13 10.63
N TYR A 174 -3.09 -21.66 9.70
CA TYR A 174 -4.02 -22.75 9.96
C TYR A 174 -3.80 -23.89 8.97
N ASP A 175 -3.45 -25.06 9.49
CA ASP A 175 -3.33 -26.31 8.76
C ASP A 175 -4.57 -27.17 9.00
N SER A 176 -5.41 -27.31 7.99
CA SER A 176 -6.62 -28.14 8.07
C SER A 176 -6.36 -29.63 8.05
N GLU A 177 -5.24 -30.09 7.48
CA GLU A 177 -4.89 -31.51 7.42
C GLU A 177 -4.34 -32.00 8.75
N ALA A 178 -3.49 -31.18 9.38
CA ALA A 178 -2.99 -31.44 10.72
C ALA A 178 -3.99 -31.03 11.83
N GLY A 179 -4.97 -30.18 11.51
CA GLY A 179 -5.86 -29.56 12.50
C GLY A 179 -5.07 -28.69 13.47
N ARG A 180 -4.18 -27.83 12.97
CA ARG A 180 -3.21 -27.06 13.77
C ARG A 180 -3.30 -25.58 13.45
N GLY A 181 -3.40 -24.74 14.47
CA GLY A 181 -3.19 -23.29 14.36
C GLY A 181 -1.86 -22.91 14.97
N ALA A 182 -1.12 -21.96 14.39
CA ALA A 182 0.13 -21.46 14.97
C ALA A 182 0.32 -19.95 14.78
N ILE A 183 1.13 -19.38 15.66
CA ILE A 183 1.57 -17.99 15.68
C ILE A 183 3.09 -17.98 15.58
N TYR A 184 3.61 -17.13 14.70
CA TYR A 184 5.03 -16.81 14.60
C TYR A 184 5.23 -15.32 14.78
N VAL A 185 6.34 -14.94 15.40
CA VAL A 185 6.74 -13.56 15.66
C VAL A 185 8.18 -13.38 15.20
N ASN A 186 8.42 -12.41 14.32
CA ASN A 186 9.73 -12.11 13.76
C ASN A 186 10.44 -13.37 13.21
N GLY A 187 9.70 -14.15 12.42
CA GLY A 187 10.21 -15.35 11.76
C GLY A 187 10.38 -16.56 12.68
N LYS A 188 9.97 -16.47 13.95
CA LYS A 188 10.18 -17.54 14.95
C LYS A 188 8.86 -18.05 15.49
N PHE A 189 8.79 -19.36 15.70
CA PHE A 189 7.65 -20.01 16.33
C PHE A 189 7.39 -19.42 17.74
N ASP A 190 6.13 -19.09 18.01
CA ASP A 190 5.70 -18.53 19.30
C ASP A 190 4.74 -19.46 20.05
N ALA A 191 3.64 -19.85 19.42
CA ALA A 191 2.62 -20.70 20.05
C ALA A 191 1.83 -21.49 19.00
N GLU A 192 1.20 -22.59 19.45
CA GLU A 192 0.26 -23.36 18.63
C GLU A 192 -0.94 -23.85 19.44
N MET A 193 -2.02 -24.16 18.73
CA MET A 193 -3.11 -24.97 19.23
C MET A 193 -3.24 -26.26 18.41
N PRO A 194 -3.06 -27.43 19.03
CA PRO A 194 -3.43 -28.70 18.41
C PRO A 194 -4.96 -28.86 18.38
N ALA A 195 -5.47 -29.57 17.38
CA ALA A 195 -6.90 -29.72 17.13
C ALA A 195 -7.65 -28.38 16.95
N GLN A 196 -7.00 -27.41 16.32
CA GLN A 196 -7.61 -26.15 15.89
C GLN A 196 -8.76 -26.45 14.94
N GLN A 197 -9.96 -25.94 15.25
CA GLN A 197 -11.10 -26.05 14.35
C GLN A 197 -10.98 -25.02 13.23
N GLY A 198 -11.49 -25.34 12.04
CA GLY A 198 -11.47 -24.42 10.91
C GLY A 198 -12.24 -23.12 11.14
N PRO A 199 -11.90 -22.06 10.39
CA PRO A 199 -12.63 -20.81 10.45
C PRO A 199 -14.09 -21.05 10.05
N ASN A 200 -14.99 -20.24 10.58
CA ASN A 200 -16.42 -20.31 10.35
C ASN A 200 -17.01 -18.90 10.29
N GLY A 201 -18.33 -18.75 10.26
CA GLY A 201 -18.96 -17.44 10.06
C GLY A 201 -19.07 -17.14 8.56
N GLY A 202 -18.81 -15.90 8.16
CA GLY A 202 -18.82 -15.54 6.74
C GLY A 202 -18.70 -14.03 6.47
N GLY A 203 -18.84 -13.67 5.20
CA GLY A 203 -18.77 -12.30 4.70
C GLY A 203 -17.35 -11.88 4.31
N SER A 204 -17.21 -10.65 3.84
CA SER A 204 -15.94 -10.10 3.35
C SER A 204 -14.83 -10.19 4.40
N LEU A 205 -13.61 -10.46 3.93
CA LEU A 205 -12.38 -10.26 4.68
C LEU A 205 -12.26 -8.78 5.07
N ILE A 206 -11.90 -8.54 6.33
CA ILE A 206 -11.66 -7.22 6.89
C ILE A 206 -10.20 -7.14 7.31
N ILE A 207 -9.49 -6.11 6.84
CA ILE A 207 -8.13 -5.80 7.26
C ILE A 207 -8.15 -4.53 8.13
N GLY A 208 -7.45 -4.56 9.26
CA GLY A 208 -7.44 -3.49 10.25
C GLY A 208 -8.65 -3.47 11.19
N GLY A 209 -9.45 -4.54 11.26
CA GLY A 209 -10.54 -4.63 12.23
C GLY A 209 -11.34 -5.92 12.20
N ARG A 210 -12.53 -5.90 12.82
CA ARG A 210 -13.47 -7.02 12.94
C ARG A 210 -14.89 -6.61 12.54
N ASN A 211 -15.73 -7.55 12.08
CA ASN A 211 -17.20 -7.44 11.94
C ASN A 211 -17.70 -6.04 11.53
N GLY A 212 -17.44 -5.64 10.27
CA GLY A 212 -17.85 -4.33 9.77
C GLY A 212 -17.07 -3.15 10.37
N GLY A 213 -15.83 -3.38 10.80
CA GLY A 213 -14.89 -2.32 11.17
C GLY A 213 -14.84 -1.92 12.64
N GLY A 214 -15.24 -2.79 13.58
CA GLY A 214 -15.06 -2.56 15.01
C GLY A 214 -13.76 -3.17 15.55
N GLN A 215 -13.33 -2.73 16.75
CA GLN A 215 -12.14 -3.25 17.44
C GLN A 215 -10.87 -3.19 16.55
N ASN A 216 -10.71 -2.07 15.85
CA ASN A 216 -9.69 -1.86 14.84
C ASN A 216 -8.28 -1.94 15.41
N PHE A 217 -7.34 -2.48 14.65
CA PHE A 217 -5.92 -2.27 14.94
C PHE A 217 -5.59 -0.77 14.86
N VAL A 218 -4.67 -0.31 15.74
CA VAL A 218 -4.18 1.07 15.79
C VAL A 218 -2.66 1.05 15.68
N GLY A 219 -2.11 1.62 14.61
CA GLY A 219 -0.67 1.60 14.32
C GLY A 219 -0.41 1.49 12.82
N LEU A 220 0.85 1.22 12.45
CA LEU A 220 1.23 0.98 11.06
C LEU A 220 1.13 -0.50 10.70
N ILE A 221 0.75 -0.80 9.47
CA ILE A 221 0.83 -2.12 8.84
C ILE A 221 1.60 -1.98 7.53
N ASP A 222 2.43 -2.96 7.25
CA ASP A 222 3.19 -3.09 6.00
C ASP A 222 3.25 -4.58 5.55
N ASP A 223 3.52 -4.83 4.28
CA ASP A 223 3.61 -6.13 3.60
C ASP A 223 2.55 -7.15 4.03
N LEU A 224 1.26 -6.79 3.92
CA LEU A 224 0.18 -7.68 4.34
C LEU A 224 -0.14 -8.69 3.25
N ALA A 225 -0.01 -9.98 3.57
CA ALA A 225 -0.26 -11.04 2.61
C ALA A 225 -0.99 -12.26 3.18
N ILE A 226 -1.69 -12.96 2.29
CA ILE A 226 -2.48 -14.15 2.59
C ILE A 226 -2.18 -15.22 1.55
N TRP A 227 -2.00 -16.47 1.99
CA TRP A 227 -1.82 -17.64 1.13
C TRP A 227 -2.87 -18.70 1.41
N GLN A 228 -3.25 -19.46 0.38
CA GLN A 228 -4.05 -20.70 0.49
C GLN A 228 -3.18 -21.93 0.84
N ALA A 229 -2.11 -21.71 1.59
CA ALA A 229 -1.15 -22.73 1.98
C ALA A 229 -0.57 -22.41 3.36
N VAL A 230 -0.07 -23.43 4.04
CA VAL A 230 0.76 -23.27 5.24
C VAL A 230 2.18 -22.98 4.77
N LEU A 231 2.71 -21.81 5.13
CA LEU A 231 4.12 -21.52 4.91
C LEU A 231 4.99 -22.26 5.94
N GLU A 232 6.11 -22.78 5.48
CA GLU A 232 7.13 -23.40 6.31
C GLU A 232 7.93 -22.35 7.09
N GLU A 233 8.58 -22.75 8.19
CA GLU A 233 9.35 -21.82 9.04
C GLU A 233 10.42 -21.04 8.27
N ASP A 234 11.10 -21.68 7.32
CA ASP A 234 12.12 -21.01 6.49
C ASP A 234 11.51 -19.97 5.54
N GLN A 235 10.30 -20.20 5.01
CA GLN A 235 9.56 -19.23 4.19
C GLN A 235 9.11 -18.04 5.05
N ILE A 236 8.56 -18.31 6.23
CA ILE A 236 8.15 -17.26 7.18
C ILE A 236 9.36 -16.43 7.61
N LYS A 237 10.51 -17.07 7.83
CA LYS A 237 11.76 -16.37 8.14
C LYS A 237 12.24 -15.50 6.98
N ALA A 238 12.15 -15.97 5.75
CA ALA A 238 12.54 -15.20 4.57
C ALA A 238 11.73 -13.90 4.43
N LEU A 239 10.42 -13.92 4.71
CA LEU A 239 9.59 -12.70 4.75
C LEU A 239 10.14 -11.65 5.74
N THR A 240 10.72 -12.10 6.86
CA THR A 240 11.33 -11.18 7.85
C THR A 240 12.72 -10.69 7.48
N GLU A 241 13.30 -11.24 6.41
CA GLU A 241 14.62 -10.92 5.87
C GLU A 241 14.49 -10.18 4.52
N GLY A 242 13.30 -9.64 4.20
CA GLY A 242 13.04 -8.79 3.03
C GLY A 242 12.53 -9.52 1.79
N LEU A 243 12.20 -10.81 1.87
CA LEU A 243 11.54 -11.49 0.74
C LEU A 243 10.13 -10.93 0.55
N SER A 244 9.78 -10.49 -0.67
CA SER A 244 8.42 -10.05 -0.96
C SER A 244 7.43 -11.22 -0.83
N PRO A 245 6.22 -10.99 -0.29
CA PRO A 245 5.15 -11.96 -0.29
C PRO A 245 4.74 -12.49 -1.67
N SER A 246 4.98 -11.72 -2.74
CA SER A 246 4.82 -12.17 -4.14
C SER A 246 5.76 -13.32 -4.52
N GLY A 247 6.79 -13.58 -3.70
CA GLY A 247 7.83 -14.56 -3.98
C GLY A 247 8.91 -14.08 -4.91
N ARG A 248 8.78 -12.85 -5.40
CA ARG A 248 9.85 -12.15 -6.08
C ARG A 248 10.76 -11.55 -5.02
N ASN A 249 12.05 -11.74 -5.19
CA ASN A 249 13.05 -11.26 -4.27
C ASN A 249 13.39 -9.80 -4.60
N ASN A 250 13.96 -9.09 -3.63
CA ASN A 250 14.69 -7.86 -3.90
C ASN A 250 16.11 -8.20 -4.43
N GLU A 251 16.23 -9.27 -5.23
CA GLU A 251 17.47 -9.48 -5.98
C GLU A 251 17.54 -8.41 -7.08
N ASP A 252 18.77 -8.11 -7.47
CA ASP A 252 19.15 -7.11 -8.47
C ASP A 252 20.24 -7.84 -9.26
N ASP A 253 19.79 -8.75 -10.13
CA ASP A 253 20.63 -9.75 -10.79
C ASP A 253 21.56 -9.07 -11.82
N ASP A 254 21.12 -7.95 -12.40
CA ASP A 254 21.86 -7.16 -13.37
C ASP A 254 22.72 -6.04 -12.71
N ASN A 255 22.48 -5.73 -11.43
CA ASN A 255 23.20 -4.80 -10.54
C ASN A 255 23.06 -3.34 -10.97
N ASP A 256 21.90 -2.93 -11.46
CA ASP A 256 21.60 -1.56 -11.86
C ASP A 256 20.99 -0.70 -10.73
N GLY A 257 20.56 -1.35 -9.65
CA GLY A 257 19.94 -0.76 -8.46
C GLY A 257 18.42 -0.93 -8.38
N LEU A 258 17.78 -1.43 -9.43
CA LEU A 258 16.37 -1.80 -9.46
C LEU A 258 16.20 -3.24 -8.98
N PRO A 259 15.15 -3.54 -8.20
CA PRO A 259 14.83 -4.92 -7.89
C PRO A 259 14.26 -5.66 -9.10
N ASP A 260 14.67 -6.91 -9.30
CA ASP A 260 14.20 -7.77 -10.40
C ASP A 260 12.66 -7.78 -10.52
N TYR A 261 11.97 -7.80 -9.37
CA TYR A 261 10.51 -7.84 -9.33
C TYR A 261 9.86 -6.60 -9.93
N TYR A 262 10.50 -5.44 -9.78
CA TYR A 262 10.03 -4.14 -10.23
C TYR A 262 10.13 -4.08 -11.76
N GLU A 263 11.27 -4.47 -12.29
CA GLU A 263 11.51 -4.51 -13.73
C GLU A 263 10.65 -5.56 -14.44
N GLU A 264 10.57 -6.79 -13.90
CA GLU A 264 9.72 -7.83 -14.46
C GLU A 264 8.24 -7.43 -14.50
N ASN A 265 7.78 -6.59 -13.57
CA ASN A 265 6.41 -6.10 -13.55
C ASN A 265 6.11 -5.06 -14.63
N LEU A 266 7.05 -4.16 -14.86
CA LEU A 266 6.86 -3.00 -15.73
C LEU A 266 7.18 -3.34 -17.19
N VAL A 267 8.23 -4.11 -17.43
CA VAL A 267 8.80 -4.35 -18.77
C VAL A 267 9.04 -5.82 -19.11
N ASP A 268 8.60 -6.77 -18.27
CA ASP A 268 8.69 -8.23 -18.48
C ASP A 268 10.15 -8.76 -18.68
N ASN A 269 11.18 -8.00 -18.27
CA ASN A 269 12.60 -8.40 -18.28
C ASN A 269 13.46 -7.49 -17.37
N LEU A 270 14.74 -7.84 -17.18
CA LEU A 270 15.72 -7.15 -16.33
C LEU A 270 16.72 -6.26 -17.09
N ASP A 271 16.51 -6.02 -18.40
CA ASP A 271 17.48 -5.30 -19.24
C ASP A 271 16.90 -3.97 -19.77
N ASP A 272 15.58 -3.79 -19.68
CA ASP A 272 14.85 -2.69 -20.31
C ASP A 272 14.84 -1.44 -19.45
N LEU A 273 14.55 -1.56 -18.16
CA LEU A 273 14.89 -0.52 -17.19
C LEU A 273 16.35 -0.71 -16.83
N ASN A 274 17.11 0.37 -16.66
CA ASN A 274 18.53 0.29 -16.37
C ASN A 274 18.87 1.37 -15.36
N GLY A 275 18.48 1.19 -14.10
CA GLY A 275 18.45 2.16 -13.00
C GLY A 275 19.40 3.36 -13.12
N ASN A 276 20.72 3.10 -13.23
CA ASN A 276 21.77 4.13 -13.39
C ASN A 276 22.47 4.14 -14.77
N GLY A 277 21.90 3.45 -15.74
CA GLY A 277 22.37 3.28 -17.11
C GLY A 277 22.76 4.60 -17.78
N THR A 278 23.79 4.58 -18.63
CA THR A 278 24.25 5.81 -19.27
C THR A 278 23.29 6.28 -20.36
N GLY A 279 22.72 7.47 -20.19
CA GLY A 279 22.22 8.31 -21.29
C GLY A 279 20.85 8.90 -21.02
N PRO A 280 20.62 10.20 -21.30
CA PRO A 280 19.28 10.77 -21.25
C PRO A 280 18.53 10.32 -22.50
N GLY A 281 17.39 9.69 -22.33
CA GLY A 281 16.45 9.48 -23.42
C GLY A 281 15.72 8.16 -23.37
N PRO A 282 14.55 8.09 -24.01
CA PRO A 282 13.65 6.98 -23.85
C PRO A 282 14.13 5.71 -24.52
N GLY A 283 13.80 4.59 -23.90
CA GLY A 283 13.74 3.26 -24.47
C GLY A 283 14.60 2.22 -23.74
N SER A 284 14.24 0.95 -23.95
CA SER A 284 14.97 -0.24 -23.49
C SER A 284 16.50 -0.07 -23.34
N GLY A 285 16.97 -0.26 -22.10
CA GLY A 285 18.36 -0.25 -21.68
C GLY A 285 18.95 1.14 -21.41
N THR A 286 18.15 2.20 -21.46
CA THR A 286 18.50 3.54 -20.93
C THR A 286 18.17 3.59 -19.44
N GLY A 287 18.81 4.50 -18.70
CA GLY A 287 18.47 4.74 -17.28
C GLY A 287 17.53 5.92 -17.11
N ASP A 288 16.57 6.06 -18.02
CA ASP A 288 15.57 7.13 -18.18
C ASP A 288 14.63 6.61 -19.29
N PHE A 289 13.86 5.57 -18.95
CA PHE A 289 13.20 4.71 -19.94
C PHE A 289 12.12 5.45 -20.73
N ASP A 290 11.44 6.42 -20.14
CA ASP A 290 10.40 7.20 -20.81
C ASP A 290 10.88 8.59 -21.31
N GLY A 291 12.04 9.06 -20.87
CA GLY A 291 12.69 10.27 -21.35
C GLY A 291 12.16 11.56 -20.72
N ASP A 292 11.57 11.51 -19.53
CA ASP A 292 11.05 12.67 -18.80
C ASP A 292 12.16 13.48 -18.09
N GLY A 293 13.33 12.86 -17.87
CA GLY A 293 14.50 13.44 -17.25
C GLY A 293 14.78 12.99 -15.81
N LEU A 294 13.96 12.10 -15.24
CA LEU A 294 14.28 11.30 -14.07
C LEU A 294 15.01 10.02 -14.52
N THR A 295 15.71 9.37 -13.58
CA THR A 295 16.29 8.05 -13.85
C THR A 295 15.37 6.98 -13.33
N ASP A 296 15.32 5.80 -13.97
CA ASP A 296 14.44 4.71 -13.51
C ASP A 296 14.67 4.41 -12.00
N LEU A 297 15.91 4.59 -11.51
CA LEU A 297 16.23 4.48 -10.09
C LEU A 297 15.70 5.64 -9.23
N ASP A 298 15.80 6.89 -9.68
CA ASP A 298 15.19 8.03 -8.97
C ASP A 298 13.67 7.87 -8.90
N GLU A 299 13.06 7.34 -9.95
CA GLU A 299 11.63 7.03 -9.99
C GLU A 299 11.26 5.94 -9.00
N PHE A 300 12.06 4.88 -8.94
CA PHE A 300 11.89 3.83 -7.95
C PHE A 300 12.15 4.28 -6.51
N GLU A 301 13.24 5.02 -6.23
CA GLU A 301 13.69 5.33 -4.86
C GLU A 301 13.10 6.63 -4.30
N GLU A 302 13.03 7.69 -5.10
CA GLU A 302 12.83 9.08 -4.63
C GLU A 302 11.44 9.64 -4.99
N THR A 303 11.01 9.59 -6.27
CA THR A 303 9.76 10.22 -6.71
C THR A 303 8.55 9.28 -6.69
N LYS A 304 8.77 7.95 -6.69
CA LYS A 304 7.71 6.93 -6.75
C LYS A 304 6.84 7.00 -8.01
N THR A 305 7.41 7.55 -9.08
CA THR A 305 6.75 7.66 -10.38
C THR A 305 6.93 6.39 -11.20
N ASN A 306 6.22 6.29 -12.33
CA ASN A 306 6.28 5.13 -13.19
C ASN A 306 7.28 5.37 -14.34
N PRO A 307 8.42 4.64 -14.39
CA PRO A 307 9.49 4.86 -15.38
C PRO A 307 9.10 4.53 -16.81
N THR A 308 7.86 4.08 -17.03
CA THR A 308 7.30 3.82 -18.35
C THR A 308 6.37 4.94 -18.84
N LEU A 309 6.14 5.98 -18.04
CA LEU A 309 5.18 7.05 -18.26
C LEU A 309 5.80 8.43 -17.99
N VAL A 310 6.00 9.21 -19.05
CA VAL A 310 6.56 10.58 -18.97
C VAL A 310 5.78 11.53 -18.03
N ASP A 311 4.54 11.18 -17.72
CA ASP A 311 3.56 11.96 -16.94
C ASP A 311 2.74 10.92 -16.17
N THR A 312 3.12 10.68 -14.91
CA THR A 312 2.61 9.56 -14.10
C THR A 312 1.16 9.80 -13.66
N ASP A 313 0.79 11.03 -13.31
CA ASP A 313 -0.55 11.38 -12.83
C ASP A 313 -1.51 11.91 -13.92
N GLU A 314 -1.01 12.02 -15.16
CA GLU A 314 -1.73 12.42 -16.36
C GLU A 314 -2.31 13.85 -16.31
N ASP A 315 -1.68 14.75 -15.55
CA ASP A 315 -2.12 16.14 -15.43
C ASP A 315 -1.63 17.04 -16.59
N GLY A 316 -0.60 16.60 -17.32
CA GLY A 316 0.01 17.30 -18.46
C GLY A 316 1.35 17.98 -18.17
N LEU A 317 1.87 17.91 -16.95
CA LEU A 317 3.27 18.10 -16.60
C LEU A 317 4.03 16.78 -16.82
N ILE A 318 5.35 16.82 -16.73
CA ILE A 318 6.19 15.62 -16.85
C ILE A 318 6.88 15.42 -15.51
N ASP A 319 7.08 14.19 -15.07
CA ASP A 319 7.50 13.95 -13.68
C ASP A 319 8.81 14.68 -13.33
N GLY A 320 9.76 14.72 -14.28
CA GLY A 320 11.02 15.44 -14.17
C GLY A 320 10.94 16.96 -13.98
N VAL A 321 9.78 17.62 -14.19
CA VAL A 321 9.59 19.03 -13.82
C VAL A 321 8.95 19.23 -12.46
N GLU A 322 8.43 18.16 -11.85
CA GLU A 322 7.64 18.16 -10.62
C GLU A 322 8.47 17.66 -9.45
N THR A 323 9.15 18.58 -8.78
CA THR A 323 10.17 18.19 -7.80
C THR A 323 9.65 17.91 -6.39
N ASN A 324 8.33 17.92 -6.19
CA ASN A 324 7.65 17.72 -4.91
C ASN A 324 8.23 18.55 -3.74
N THR A 325 8.71 19.76 -4.06
CA THR A 325 9.32 20.67 -3.08
C THR A 325 8.30 21.60 -2.41
N GLY A 326 7.06 21.63 -2.88
CA GLY A 326 6.01 22.55 -2.43
C GLY A 326 6.35 24.02 -2.72
N THR A 327 7.20 24.28 -3.70
CA THR A 327 7.67 25.64 -4.02
C THR A 327 7.95 25.74 -5.51
N PHE A 328 7.17 26.57 -6.19
CA PHE A 328 7.39 26.87 -7.60
C PHE A 328 8.66 27.69 -7.81
N ILE A 329 9.58 27.17 -8.62
CA ILE A 329 10.79 27.88 -9.07
C ILE A 329 10.64 28.33 -10.52
N SER A 330 10.12 27.47 -11.40
CA SER A 330 9.91 27.74 -12.83
C SER A 330 9.06 26.66 -13.50
N GLU A 331 8.71 26.81 -14.77
CA GLU A 331 8.06 25.76 -15.60
C GLU A 331 8.87 24.45 -15.73
N LYS A 332 10.13 24.43 -15.27
CA LYS A 332 11.00 23.22 -15.24
C LYS A 332 11.25 22.68 -13.84
N ASN A 333 10.62 23.31 -12.85
CA ASN A 333 10.70 22.99 -11.44
C ASN A 333 9.49 23.67 -10.80
N THR A 334 8.33 23.04 -10.99
CA THR A 334 7.02 23.52 -10.53
C THR A 334 6.86 23.33 -9.03
N GLY A 335 7.65 22.41 -8.45
CA GLY A 335 7.58 22.05 -7.04
C GLY A 335 6.36 21.21 -6.67
N THR A 336 5.51 20.90 -7.65
CA THR A 336 4.32 20.04 -7.55
C THR A 336 4.72 18.58 -7.36
N ASN A 337 3.76 17.74 -6.96
CA ASN A 337 3.97 16.33 -6.72
C ASN A 337 3.61 15.51 -7.97
N PRO A 338 4.56 14.79 -8.60
CA PRO A 338 4.35 14.07 -9.87
C PRO A 338 3.37 12.89 -9.80
N ASN A 339 2.83 12.59 -8.61
CA ASN A 339 1.84 11.55 -8.39
C ASN A 339 0.51 12.15 -7.92
N SER A 340 0.21 13.40 -8.27
CA SER A 340 -0.96 14.12 -7.77
C SER A 340 -1.33 15.27 -8.71
N ALA A 341 -2.23 14.98 -9.65
CA ALA A 341 -2.66 15.93 -10.67
C ALA A 341 -3.20 17.29 -10.16
N ASP A 342 -3.54 17.40 -8.88
CA ASP A 342 -3.92 18.62 -8.16
C ASP A 342 -3.16 18.60 -6.81
N THR A 343 -1.98 19.20 -6.78
CA THR A 343 -1.03 19.10 -5.65
C THR A 343 -1.59 19.75 -4.38
N ASP A 344 -2.22 20.92 -4.50
CA ASP A 344 -2.70 21.70 -3.36
C ASP A 344 -4.18 21.48 -3.03
N LYS A 345 -4.89 20.71 -3.86
CA LYS A 345 -6.23 20.16 -3.66
C LYS A 345 -7.32 21.22 -3.69
N ASP A 346 -7.17 22.20 -4.56
CA ASP A 346 -8.11 23.30 -4.70
C ASP A 346 -9.16 23.07 -5.82
N GLY A 347 -8.95 22.05 -6.65
CA GLY A 347 -9.80 21.65 -7.76
C GLY A 347 -9.31 22.10 -9.15
N LEU A 348 -8.15 22.73 -9.26
CA LEU A 348 -7.40 22.94 -10.50
C LEU A 348 -6.33 21.86 -10.64
N ILE A 349 -5.96 21.54 -11.88
CA ILE A 349 -4.82 20.64 -12.12
C ILE A 349 -3.54 21.45 -12.23
N ASP A 350 -2.41 20.90 -11.81
CA ASP A 350 -1.17 21.67 -11.68
C ASP A 350 -0.73 22.29 -13.02
N SER A 351 -0.93 21.58 -14.12
CA SER A 351 -0.59 22.04 -15.47
C SER A 351 -1.32 23.31 -15.94
N VAL A 352 -2.48 23.67 -15.34
CA VAL A 352 -3.20 24.91 -15.68
C VAL A 352 -2.75 26.11 -14.85
N GLU A 353 -2.01 25.87 -13.77
CA GLU A 353 -1.60 26.86 -12.78
C GLU A 353 -0.18 27.37 -13.05
N THR A 354 -0.09 28.37 -13.93
CA THR A 354 1.20 28.78 -14.49
C THR A 354 2.05 29.67 -13.59
N ASN A 355 1.57 30.02 -12.39
CA ASN A 355 2.18 30.95 -11.43
C ASN A 355 2.64 32.29 -12.07
N THR A 356 1.88 32.76 -13.08
CA THR A 356 2.15 34.04 -13.77
C THR A 356 1.53 35.24 -13.05
N GLY A 357 0.68 35.01 -12.04
CA GLY A 357 -0.06 36.04 -11.31
C GLY A 357 -1.13 36.73 -12.15
N LYS A 358 -1.62 36.07 -13.22
CA LYS A 358 -2.57 36.65 -14.15
C LYS A 358 -3.47 35.59 -14.78
N LEU A 359 -4.77 35.69 -14.50
CA LEU A 359 -5.79 34.90 -15.17
C LEU A 359 -5.85 35.22 -16.68
N VAL A 360 -5.63 34.18 -17.50
CA VAL A 360 -5.83 34.23 -18.96
C VAL A 360 -7.15 33.54 -19.31
N ASP A 361 -7.29 32.27 -18.93
CA ASP A 361 -8.50 31.45 -19.06
C ASP A 361 -8.39 30.20 -18.15
N GLY A 362 -9.32 29.26 -18.26
CA GLY A 362 -9.33 28.05 -17.41
C GLY A 362 -8.21 27.03 -17.68
N ASN A 363 -7.40 27.21 -18.73
CA ASN A 363 -6.21 26.39 -18.97
C ASN A 363 -4.91 27.14 -18.66
N ASN A 364 -5.03 28.38 -18.15
CA ASN A 364 -3.93 29.21 -17.72
C ASN A 364 -4.49 30.23 -16.71
N THR A 365 -4.64 29.75 -15.48
CA THR A 365 -5.25 30.49 -14.38
C THR A 365 -4.29 31.51 -13.78
N GLY A 366 -2.99 31.31 -13.99
CA GLY A 366 -1.93 32.16 -13.45
C GLY A 366 -1.68 31.99 -11.95
N THR A 367 -2.44 31.11 -11.30
CA THR A 367 -2.37 30.74 -9.89
C THR A 367 -1.13 29.91 -9.60
N ASN A 368 -0.78 29.74 -8.32
CA ASN A 368 0.36 28.95 -7.91
C ASN A 368 -0.08 27.52 -7.55
N PRO A 369 0.40 26.47 -8.24
CA PRO A 369 -0.07 25.08 -8.07
C PRO A 369 0.28 24.43 -6.72
N ASN A 370 0.94 25.19 -5.83
CA ASN A 370 1.32 24.73 -4.50
C ASN A 370 0.64 25.58 -3.41
N ASN A 371 -0.39 26.35 -3.76
CA ASN A 371 -1.09 27.24 -2.85
C ASN A 371 -2.55 27.44 -3.28
N ALA A 372 -3.43 26.69 -2.63
CA ALA A 372 -4.86 26.65 -2.91
C ALA A 372 -5.61 28.00 -2.83
N ASP A 373 -5.01 29.07 -2.32
CA ASP A 373 -5.55 30.44 -2.26
C ASP A 373 -4.40 31.41 -2.61
N THR A 374 -4.22 31.65 -3.91
CA THR A 374 -3.06 32.36 -4.47
C THR A 374 -2.97 33.80 -4.00
N ASP A 375 -4.09 34.52 -3.96
CA ASP A 375 -4.12 35.93 -3.56
C ASP A 375 -4.33 36.16 -2.06
N GLY A 376 -4.71 35.11 -1.32
CA GLY A 376 -4.81 35.10 0.13
C GLY A 376 -6.09 35.76 0.66
N ASP A 377 -7.16 35.81 -0.13
CA ASP A 377 -8.41 36.47 0.24
C ASP A 377 -9.40 35.56 1.00
N GLY A 378 -9.11 34.26 1.08
CA GLY A 378 -9.86 33.23 1.78
C GLY A 378 -10.80 32.40 0.91
N TYR A 379 -10.84 32.62 -0.40
CA TYR A 379 -11.44 31.72 -1.38
C TYR A 379 -10.34 30.91 -2.08
N ASN A 380 -10.64 29.67 -2.44
CA ASN A 380 -9.66 28.83 -3.12
C ASN A 380 -9.71 29.04 -4.63
N ASP A 381 -8.59 28.92 -5.33
CA ASP A 381 -8.47 29.39 -6.71
C ASP A 381 -9.41 28.64 -7.66
N GLY A 382 -9.50 27.31 -7.54
CA GLY A 382 -10.47 26.50 -8.27
C GLY A 382 -11.93 26.90 -8.01
N GLY A 383 -12.27 27.27 -6.78
CA GLY A 383 -13.59 27.78 -6.43
C GLY A 383 -13.90 29.12 -7.08
N GLU A 384 -12.90 29.98 -7.20
CA GLU A 384 -12.99 31.28 -7.85
C GLU A 384 -13.16 31.19 -9.36
N ILE A 385 -12.39 30.31 -10.03
CA ILE A 385 -12.56 30.03 -11.46
C ILE A 385 -13.98 29.55 -11.76
N VAL A 386 -14.51 28.63 -10.94
CA VAL A 386 -15.91 28.15 -11.05
C VAL A 386 -16.91 29.28 -10.74
N GLY A 387 -16.60 30.14 -9.78
CA GLY A 387 -17.39 31.31 -9.39
C GLY A 387 -17.35 32.46 -10.41
N GLY A 388 -16.42 32.43 -11.37
CA GLY A 388 -16.19 33.48 -12.35
C GLY A 388 -15.50 34.71 -11.78
N THR A 389 -14.73 34.55 -10.70
CA THR A 389 -13.84 35.56 -10.12
C THR A 389 -12.40 35.37 -10.61
N ASP A 390 -11.50 36.28 -10.22
CA ASP A 390 -10.08 36.25 -10.64
C ASP A 390 -9.26 35.87 -9.40
N PRO A 391 -8.67 34.66 -9.35
CA PRO A 391 -7.94 34.16 -8.18
C PRO A 391 -6.56 34.80 -7.95
N ASN A 392 -6.20 35.78 -8.78
CA ASN A 392 -4.97 36.56 -8.63
C ASN A 392 -5.23 37.99 -8.15
N ASP A 393 -6.46 38.32 -7.73
CA ASP A 393 -6.85 39.65 -7.25
C ASP A 393 -7.78 39.55 -6.04
N GLU A 394 -7.23 39.84 -4.86
CA GLU A 394 -7.93 39.80 -3.56
C GLU A 394 -9.23 40.65 -3.50
N ASN A 395 -9.42 41.54 -4.49
CA ASN A 395 -10.60 42.41 -4.62
C ASN A 395 -11.62 41.89 -5.64
N SER A 396 -11.33 40.83 -6.37
CA SER A 396 -12.20 40.18 -7.35
C SER A 396 -13.29 39.35 -6.66
N LYS A 397 -14.01 39.96 -5.73
CA LYS A 397 -15.07 39.28 -5.00
C LYS A 397 -16.33 39.26 -5.86
N GLY A 398 -16.88 38.06 -6.11
CA GLY A 398 -18.08 37.88 -6.91
C GLY A 398 -19.19 38.84 -6.48
N THR A 399 -19.92 39.42 -7.45
CA THR A 399 -21.00 40.35 -7.11
C THR A 399 -22.08 39.62 -6.34
N ILE A 400 -22.31 40.00 -5.08
CA ILE A 400 -23.51 39.57 -4.35
C ILE A 400 -24.71 40.01 -5.21
N PRO A 401 -25.58 39.08 -5.68
CA PRO A 401 -26.76 39.46 -6.42
C PRO A 401 -27.55 40.46 -5.58
N ALA A 402 -28.08 41.52 -6.21
CA ALA A 402 -28.88 42.50 -5.50
C ALA A 402 -29.93 41.75 -4.66
N PRO A 403 -29.93 41.95 -3.33
CA PRO A 403 -30.82 41.18 -2.46
C PRO A 403 -32.26 41.41 -2.90
N LEU A 404 -33.11 40.38 -2.82
CA LEU A 404 -34.53 40.54 -3.13
C LEU A 404 -35.23 41.54 -2.20
N LEU A 405 -34.65 41.79 -1.03
CA LEU A 405 -35.11 42.72 -0.02
C LEU A 405 -33.90 43.20 0.79
N PHE A 406 -33.69 44.51 0.89
CA PHE A 406 -32.67 45.08 1.76
C PHE A 406 -33.35 46.07 2.69
N VAL A 407 -33.36 45.79 3.99
CA VAL A 407 -33.96 46.67 4.99
C VAL A 407 -32.86 47.06 5.96
N ASP A 408 -32.51 48.34 6.01
CA ASP A 408 -31.80 48.86 7.16
C ASP A 408 -32.83 49.12 8.29
N PHE A 409 -32.44 48.86 9.53
CA PHE A 409 -33.28 49.09 10.70
C PHE A 409 -32.96 50.45 11.35
N GLU A 410 -32.29 51.33 10.61
CA GLU A 410 -31.79 52.61 11.11
C GLU A 410 -32.84 53.72 10.96
N ASP A 411 -33.82 53.54 10.07
CA ASP A 411 -34.97 54.44 9.86
C ASP A 411 -36.31 53.66 9.70
N GLU A 412 -37.33 54.27 9.10
CA GLU A 412 -38.57 53.58 8.72
C GLU A 412 -38.26 52.36 7.82
N VAL A 413 -38.98 51.25 8.02
CA VAL A 413 -38.80 50.00 7.26
C VAL A 413 -39.10 50.25 5.78
N VAL A 414 -38.06 50.54 5.00
CA VAL A 414 -38.10 50.76 3.56
C VAL A 414 -37.22 49.72 2.89
N ASP A 415 -37.71 49.14 1.79
CA ASP A 415 -36.88 48.28 0.94
C ASP A 415 -35.90 49.11 0.12
N LEU A 416 -34.62 48.96 0.43
CA LEU A 416 -33.47 49.59 -0.17
C LEU A 416 -32.83 48.73 -1.28
N SER A 417 -33.41 47.57 -1.62
CA SER A 417 -32.85 46.66 -2.65
C SER A 417 -32.92 47.22 -4.07
N GLY A 418 -33.73 48.26 -4.30
CA GLY A 418 -34.02 48.77 -5.64
C GLY A 418 -34.96 47.89 -6.46
N ASN A 419 -35.45 46.77 -5.91
CA ASN A 419 -36.40 45.85 -6.56
C ASN A 419 -37.88 46.20 -6.32
N ALA A 420 -38.15 47.41 -5.80
CA ALA A 420 -39.49 47.82 -5.41
C ALA A 420 -40.48 47.82 -6.60
N ASN A 421 -41.57 47.05 -6.44
CA ASN A 421 -42.88 47.30 -7.05
C ASN A 421 -43.74 48.13 -6.09
#